data_AF-A0A353NQZ0-F1
#
_entry.id   AF-A0A353NQZ0-F1
#
_cell.length_a   1.000
_cell.length_b   1.000
_cell.length_c   1.000
_cell.angle_alpha   90.00
_cell.angle_beta   90.00
_cell.angle_gamma   90.00
#
_symmetry.space_group_name_H-M   'P 1'
#
loop_
_entity.id
_entity.type
_entity.pdbx_description
1 polymer ?
#
loop_
_entity_poly.entity_id
_entity_poly.type
_entity_poly.pdbx_seq_one_letter_code
_entity_poly.pdbx_strand_id
1 'polypeptide(L)'
;KWEFKGKRALVVAGVDRFGIAEALWDAGCKTTYGDLIFALGIPIPIHKLSTLRFIAYSLLPLLSQLPFKYLYPTGKKQDTVDTKYEYYYKHNDIIAGDFHFIRKYMPPKLPNKIIITNTVTKDDLELLRERGVRVLVTTTPELDGRSFGTNVLEGVLISLLAKKVDEVKPEDYNRVLEKMQLKPRIVYLQEEKKPLGDPLSLAK
;
A
#
# COMPACT_ATOMS: atom_id res chain seq x y z
N LYS A 1 -9.39 18.57 -4.48
CA LYS A 1 -8.47 18.46 -3.32
C LYS A 1 -8.86 17.18 -2.57
N TRP A 2 -7.93 16.27 -2.28
CA TRP A 2 -8.25 15.04 -1.54
C TRP A 2 -8.48 15.38 -0.07
N GLU A 3 -9.58 14.92 0.51
CA GLU A 3 -9.88 15.10 1.94
C GLU A 3 -9.76 13.75 2.66
N PHE A 4 -8.83 13.65 3.59
CA PHE A 4 -8.57 12.42 4.37
C PHE A 4 -9.14 12.49 5.79
N LYS A 5 -9.25 13.69 6.36
CA LYS A 5 -9.73 13.90 7.72
C LYS A 5 -11.11 13.27 7.92
N GLY A 6 -11.25 12.46 8.96
CA GLY A 6 -12.49 11.78 9.32
C GLY A 6 -12.86 10.56 8.47
N LYS A 7 -12.15 10.28 7.36
CA LYS A 7 -12.35 9.06 6.57
C LYS A 7 -11.92 7.83 7.34
N ARG A 8 -12.61 6.71 7.12
CA ARG A 8 -12.25 5.43 7.73
C ARG A 8 -11.18 4.76 6.88
N ALA A 9 -10.06 4.42 7.50
CA ALA A 9 -8.93 3.81 6.80
C ALA A 9 -8.53 2.49 7.45
N LEU A 10 -8.59 1.40 6.69
CA LEU A 10 -8.08 0.10 7.08
C LEU A 10 -6.62 0.01 6.65
N VAL A 11 -5.71 -0.31 7.56
CA VAL A 11 -4.34 -0.70 7.22
C VAL A 11 -4.20 -2.18 7.57
N VAL A 12 -4.16 -3.06 6.56
CA VAL A 12 -4.23 -4.52 6.78
C VAL A 12 -3.02 -5.07 7.54
N ALA A 13 -1.84 -4.49 7.30
CA ALA A 13 -0.60 -4.80 8.00
C ALA A 13 0.16 -3.48 8.25
N GLY A 14 -0.16 -2.81 9.36
CA GLY A 14 0.39 -1.52 9.73
C GLY A 14 1.86 -1.59 10.12
N VAL A 15 2.33 -2.69 10.73
CA VAL A 15 3.74 -2.86 11.09
C VAL A 15 4.63 -2.99 9.86
N ASP A 16 4.20 -3.78 8.85
CA ASP A 16 4.93 -3.97 7.58
C ASP A 16 4.93 -2.70 6.71
N ARG A 17 3.90 -1.85 6.83
CA ARG A 17 3.76 -0.60 6.06
C ARG A 17 3.56 0.60 6.98
N PHE A 18 4.47 0.75 7.95
CA PHE A 18 4.35 1.75 9.02
C PHE A 18 4.25 3.19 8.50
N GLY A 19 5.00 3.55 7.46
CA GLY A 19 4.90 4.89 6.87
C GLY A 19 3.51 5.23 6.34
N ILE A 20 2.78 4.25 5.79
CA ILE A 20 1.39 4.46 5.35
C ILE A 20 0.46 4.56 6.57
N ALA A 21 0.69 3.73 7.59
CA ALA A 21 -0.07 3.73 8.84
C ALA A 21 0.01 5.07 9.58
N GLU A 22 1.20 5.67 9.62
CA GLU A 22 1.47 6.97 10.21
C GLU A 22 0.89 8.12 9.37
N ALA A 23 1.14 8.13 8.06
CA ALA A 23 0.63 9.17 7.18
C ALA A 23 -0.91 9.28 7.20
N LEU A 24 -1.63 8.14 7.28
CA LEU A 24 -3.09 8.15 7.39
C LEU A 24 -3.58 8.68 8.75
N TRP A 25 -2.87 8.35 9.83
CA TRP A 25 -3.15 8.87 11.17
C TRP A 25 -2.96 10.39 11.21
N ASP A 26 -1.82 10.89 10.71
CA ASP A 26 -1.49 12.31 10.70
C ASP A 26 -2.41 13.11 9.77
N ALA A 27 -2.89 12.49 8.69
CA ALA A 27 -3.93 13.06 7.83
C ALA A 27 -5.32 13.12 8.49
N GLY A 28 -5.47 12.62 9.72
CA GLY A 28 -6.70 12.66 10.51
C GLY A 28 -7.71 11.58 10.14
N CYS A 29 -7.30 10.48 9.52
CA CYS A 29 -8.18 9.34 9.26
C CYS A 29 -8.59 8.66 10.58
N LYS A 30 -9.78 8.07 10.60
CA LYS A 30 -10.19 7.08 11.60
C LYS A 30 -9.56 5.74 11.22
N THR A 31 -8.34 5.51 11.69
CA THR A 31 -7.55 4.33 11.32
C THR A 31 -8.00 3.06 12.05
N THR A 32 -7.96 1.94 11.34
CA THR A 32 -8.05 0.58 11.87
C THR A 32 -6.83 -0.18 11.38
N TYR A 33 -5.91 -0.50 12.28
CA TYR A 33 -4.76 -1.36 12.00
C TYR A 33 -5.17 -2.81 12.23
N GLY A 34 -5.05 -3.60 11.17
CA GLY A 34 -5.54 -4.97 11.09
C GLY A 34 -4.49 -6.02 11.38
N ASP A 35 -3.33 -5.66 11.90
CA ASP A 35 -2.19 -6.56 12.12
C ASP A 35 -2.58 -7.84 12.89
N LEU A 36 -3.33 -7.70 14.00
CA LEU A 36 -3.82 -8.85 14.75
C LEU A 36 -4.82 -9.69 13.93
N ILE A 37 -5.66 -9.05 13.14
CA ILE A 37 -6.75 -9.67 12.37
C ILE A 37 -6.19 -10.46 11.18
N PHE A 38 -5.35 -9.83 10.37
CA PHE A 38 -4.91 -10.36 9.08
C PHE A 38 -3.58 -11.12 9.16
N ALA A 39 -2.68 -10.75 10.08
CA ALA A 39 -1.43 -11.49 10.26
C ALA A 39 -1.58 -12.62 11.27
N LEU A 40 -2.27 -12.40 12.40
CA LEU A 40 -2.39 -13.38 13.49
C LEU A 40 -3.74 -14.10 13.56
N GLY A 41 -4.75 -13.65 12.83
CA GLY A 41 -6.09 -14.25 12.86
C GLY A 41 -6.91 -13.94 14.11
N ILE A 42 -6.44 -12.99 14.94
CA ILE A 42 -7.08 -12.55 16.19
C ILE A 42 -8.03 -11.38 15.86
N PRO A 43 -9.34 -11.50 16.07
CA PRO A 43 -10.34 -10.53 15.60
C PRO A 43 -10.42 -9.26 16.47
N ILE A 44 -9.27 -8.67 16.83
CA ILE A 44 -9.18 -7.47 17.68
C ILE A 44 -8.61 -6.31 16.83
N PRO A 45 -9.42 -5.29 16.48
CA PRO A 45 -8.94 -4.13 15.75
C PRO A 45 -8.13 -3.19 16.64
N ILE A 46 -7.09 -2.57 16.08
CA ILE A 46 -6.29 -1.54 16.75
C ILE A 46 -6.61 -0.19 16.12
N HIS A 47 -6.93 0.82 16.93
CA HIS A 47 -7.33 2.13 16.40
C HIS A 47 -6.32 3.26 16.63
N LYS A 48 -5.34 3.07 17.52
CA LYS A 48 -4.35 4.09 17.87
C LYS A 48 -2.98 3.70 17.34
N LEU A 49 -2.29 4.67 16.72
CA LEU A 49 -0.93 4.47 16.22
C LEU A 49 0.06 4.11 17.34
N SER A 50 -0.13 4.68 18.54
CA SER A 50 0.68 4.33 19.72
C SER A 50 0.51 2.88 20.16
N THR A 51 -0.70 2.33 20.08
CA THR A 51 -0.97 0.92 20.39
C THR A 51 -0.34 0.00 19.35
N LEU A 52 -0.41 0.35 18.06
CA LEU A 52 0.30 -0.37 17.01
C LEU A 52 1.81 -0.42 17.28
N ARG A 53 2.42 0.74 17.60
CA ARG A 53 3.85 0.84 17.96
C ARG A 53 4.19 -0.07 19.14
N PHE A 54 3.40 -0.02 20.22
CA PHE A 54 3.63 -0.85 21.39
C PHE A 54 3.59 -2.35 21.07
N ILE A 55 2.59 -2.79 20.30
CA ILE A 55 2.46 -4.18 19.87
C ILE A 55 3.65 -4.58 18.99
N ALA A 56 4.06 -3.71 18.05
CA ALA A 56 5.22 -3.94 17.20
C ALA A 56 6.49 -4.16 18.03
N TYR A 57 6.82 -3.25 18.96
CA TYR A 57 8.00 -3.39 19.81
C TYR A 57 7.97 -4.64 20.70
N SER A 58 6.79 -5.08 21.09
CA SER A 58 6.62 -6.27 21.94
C SER A 58 6.72 -7.57 21.15
N LEU A 59 6.12 -7.64 19.96
CA LEU A 59 6.01 -8.87 19.18
C LEU A 59 7.11 -9.04 18.14
N LEU A 60 7.67 -7.96 17.59
CA LEU A 60 8.67 -8.03 16.53
C LEU A 60 9.90 -8.87 16.90
N PRO A 61 10.51 -8.76 18.09
CA PRO A 61 11.69 -9.56 18.43
C PRO A 61 11.44 -11.07 18.36
N LEU A 62 10.21 -11.49 18.68
CA LEU A 62 9.79 -12.88 18.62
C LEU A 62 9.40 -13.27 17.18
N LEU A 63 8.60 -12.45 16.51
CA LEU A 63 8.13 -12.72 15.15
C LEU A 63 9.28 -12.75 14.15
N SER A 64 10.31 -11.91 14.31
CA SER A 64 11.47 -11.88 13.41
C SER A 64 12.32 -13.15 13.44
N GLN A 65 12.15 -14.00 14.46
CA GLN A 65 12.83 -15.30 14.55
C GLN A 65 12.05 -16.43 13.85
N LEU A 66 10.79 -16.19 13.47
CA LEU A 66 9.98 -17.18 12.77
C LEU A 66 10.30 -17.21 11.27
N PRO A 67 10.23 -18.39 10.62
CA PRO A 67 10.38 -18.47 9.17
C PRO A 67 9.34 -17.62 8.44
N PHE A 68 9.77 -16.89 7.42
CA PHE A 68 8.95 -15.93 6.67
C PHE A 68 7.58 -16.47 6.22
N LYS A 69 7.52 -17.76 5.84
CA LYS A 69 6.29 -18.47 5.40
C LYS A 69 5.15 -18.47 6.44
N TYR A 70 5.45 -18.25 7.72
CA TYR A 70 4.44 -18.19 8.79
C TYR A 70 3.89 -16.78 9.00
N LEU A 71 4.69 -15.76 8.68
CA LEU A 71 4.33 -14.35 8.86
C LEU A 71 3.66 -13.77 7.62
N TYR A 72 4.07 -14.25 6.44
CA TYR A 72 3.62 -13.74 5.16
C TYR A 72 2.84 -14.80 4.37
N PRO A 73 1.77 -14.41 3.66
CA PRO A 73 1.06 -15.31 2.76
C PRO A 73 1.94 -15.64 1.53
N THR A 74 2.68 -16.75 1.62
CA THR A 74 3.53 -17.26 0.53
C THR A 74 2.98 -18.57 -0.07
N GLY A 75 3.17 -18.78 -1.37
CA GLY A 75 2.80 -20.01 -2.08
C GLY A 75 1.29 -20.18 -2.28
N LYS A 76 0.80 -21.43 -2.28
CA LYS A 76 -0.61 -21.80 -2.60
C LYS A 76 -1.69 -21.12 -1.74
N LYS A 77 -1.33 -20.47 -0.63
CA LYS A 77 -2.25 -19.68 0.22
C LYS A 77 -2.63 -18.33 -0.40
N GLN A 78 -2.04 -17.95 -1.54
CA GLN A 78 -2.40 -16.74 -2.29
C GLN A 78 -3.68 -16.92 -3.14
N ASP A 79 -4.08 -18.17 -3.43
CA ASP A 79 -5.17 -18.48 -4.36
C ASP A 79 -6.55 -18.65 -3.69
N THR A 80 -6.61 -18.62 -2.35
CA THR A 80 -7.87 -18.75 -1.61
C THR A 80 -8.35 -17.38 -1.11
N VAL A 81 -9.47 -16.89 -1.64
CA VAL A 81 -10.14 -15.70 -1.16
C VAL A 81 -10.96 -16.06 0.09
N ASP A 82 -10.54 -15.57 1.26
CA ASP A 82 -11.26 -15.75 2.53
C ASP A 82 -12.07 -14.49 2.86
N THR A 83 -13.40 -14.59 2.87
CA THR A 83 -14.30 -13.47 3.15
C THR A 83 -14.55 -13.23 4.64
N LYS A 84 -13.91 -13.99 5.55
CA LYS A 84 -14.06 -13.88 7.01
C LYS A 84 -13.95 -12.44 7.55
N TYR A 85 -13.14 -11.60 6.90
CA TYR A 85 -12.86 -10.23 7.33
C TYR A 85 -13.43 -9.16 6.39
N GLU A 86 -14.35 -9.53 5.50
CA GLU A 86 -15.00 -8.64 4.54
C GLU A 86 -15.64 -7.40 5.21
N TYR A 87 -16.13 -7.55 6.45
CA TYR A 87 -16.67 -6.45 7.24
C TYR A 87 -15.71 -5.24 7.27
N TYR A 88 -14.41 -5.47 7.53
CA TYR A 88 -13.43 -4.40 7.64
C TYR A 88 -13.20 -3.70 6.31
N TYR A 89 -13.21 -4.42 5.20
CA TYR A 89 -13.06 -3.85 3.87
C TYR A 89 -14.28 -2.99 3.47
N LYS A 90 -15.49 -3.47 3.79
CA LYS A 90 -16.73 -2.74 3.47
C LYS A 90 -16.86 -1.45 4.29
N HIS A 91 -16.48 -1.48 5.56
CA HIS A 91 -16.65 -0.37 6.50
C HIS A 91 -15.56 0.72 6.44
N ASN A 92 -14.54 0.56 5.59
CA ASN A 92 -13.51 1.57 5.40
C ASN A 92 -13.58 2.20 4.00
N ASP A 93 -13.27 3.48 3.90
CA ASP A 93 -13.25 4.23 2.64
C ASP A 93 -11.92 4.02 1.90
N ILE A 94 -10.85 3.86 2.70
CA ILE A 94 -9.48 3.63 2.26
C ILE A 94 -9.03 2.28 2.79
N ILE A 95 -8.40 1.48 1.94
CA ILE A 95 -7.74 0.23 2.33
C ILE A 95 -6.28 0.35 1.94
N ALA A 96 -5.38 0.09 2.89
CA ALA A 96 -3.97 0.34 2.74
C ALA A 96 -3.13 -0.82 3.28
N GLY A 97 -1.90 -0.94 2.77
CA GLY A 97 -0.94 -1.96 3.19
C GLY A 97 -0.35 -2.72 2.00
N ASP A 98 0.30 -3.85 2.29
CA ASP A 98 0.86 -4.70 1.24
C ASP A 98 -0.25 -5.34 0.39
N PHE A 99 -0.05 -5.37 -0.94
CA PHE A 99 -1.08 -5.84 -1.85
C PHE A 99 -1.42 -7.33 -1.68
N HIS A 100 -0.46 -8.18 -1.31
CA HIS A 100 -0.75 -9.60 -1.07
C HIS A 100 -1.65 -9.79 0.15
N PHE A 101 -1.43 -9.01 1.22
CA PHE A 101 -2.33 -8.99 2.38
C PHE A 101 -3.71 -8.47 2.00
N ILE A 102 -3.77 -7.37 1.24
CA ILE A 102 -5.04 -6.80 0.78
C ILE A 102 -5.80 -7.83 -0.06
N ARG A 103 -5.14 -8.48 -1.04
CA ARG A 103 -5.73 -9.44 -1.98
C ARG A 103 -6.29 -10.68 -1.29
N LYS A 104 -5.58 -11.23 -0.30
CA LYS A 104 -5.96 -12.48 0.38
C LYS A 104 -7.36 -12.45 1.01
N TYR A 105 -7.74 -11.32 1.60
CA TYR A 105 -9.04 -11.13 2.26
C TYR A 105 -9.95 -10.19 1.48
N MET A 106 -9.61 -9.90 0.22
CA MET A 106 -10.32 -8.95 -0.62
C MET A 106 -11.72 -9.50 -0.98
N PRO A 107 -12.80 -8.78 -0.63
CA PRO A 107 -14.15 -9.12 -1.07
C PRO A 107 -14.30 -9.12 -2.60
N PRO A 108 -15.29 -9.84 -3.15
CA PRO A 108 -15.53 -9.87 -4.59
C PRO A 108 -16.00 -8.54 -5.16
N LYS A 109 -16.44 -7.60 -4.33
CA LYS A 109 -16.81 -6.22 -4.71
C LYS A 109 -16.32 -5.21 -3.66
N LEU A 110 -15.64 -4.18 -4.12
CA LEU A 110 -15.11 -3.05 -3.37
C LEU A 110 -15.45 -1.71 -4.06
N PRO A 111 -16.75 -1.42 -4.28
CA PRO A 111 -17.15 -0.21 -4.97
C PRO A 111 -16.68 1.04 -4.23
N ASN A 112 -16.24 2.04 -4.99
CA ASN A 112 -15.90 3.37 -4.50
C ASN A 112 -14.75 3.45 -3.48
N LYS A 113 -13.95 2.39 -3.34
CA LYS A 113 -12.80 2.34 -2.43
C LYS A 113 -11.56 2.99 -3.03
N ILE A 114 -10.69 3.48 -2.15
CA ILE A 114 -9.32 3.88 -2.46
C ILE A 114 -8.38 2.79 -1.93
N ILE A 115 -7.54 2.24 -2.79
CA ILE A 115 -6.46 1.32 -2.38
C ILE A 115 -5.14 2.10 -2.35
N ILE A 116 -4.39 2.01 -1.26
CA ILE A 116 -3.04 2.57 -1.12
C ILE A 116 -2.06 1.44 -0.83
N THR A 117 -1.16 1.14 -1.76
CA THR A 117 -0.18 0.05 -1.63
C THR A 117 1.19 0.50 -2.14
N ASN A 118 2.19 -0.35 -2.02
CA ASN A 118 3.52 -0.14 -2.57
C ASN A 118 3.63 -0.69 -4.00
N THR A 119 3.31 -1.98 -4.18
CA THR A 119 3.61 -2.70 -5.43
C THR A 119 2.37 -3.34 -6.01
N VAL A 120 2.23 -3.24 -7.33
CA VAL A 120 1.17 -3.84 -8.13
C VAL A 120 1.71 -4.28 -9.50
N THR A 121 1.10 -5.32 -10.03
CA THR A 121 1.26 -5.81 -11.41
C THR A 121 0.09 -5.37 -12.29
N LYS A 122 0.15 -5.65 -13.60
CA LYS A 122 -0.97 -5.40 -14.52
C LYS A 122 -2.21 -6.21 -14.16
N ASP A 123 -2.03 -7.46 -13.76
CA ASP A 123 -3.12 -8.35 -13.35
C ASP A 123 -3.81 -7.83 -12.08
N ASP A 124 -3.03 -7.23 -11.16
CA ASP A 124 -3.58 -6.60 -9.96
C ASP A 124 -4.44 -5.38 -10.30
N LEU A 125 -4.08 -4.61 -11.33
CA LEU A 125 -4.89 -3.49 -11.82
C LEU A 125 -6.23 -3.95 -12.37
N GLU A 126 -6.23 -4.99 -13.22
CA GLU A 126 -7.47 -5.52 -13.79
C GLU A 126 -8.34 -6.16 -12.71
N LEU A 127 -7.75 -6.92 -11.77
CA LEU A 127 -8.46 -7.41 -10.60
C LEU A 127 -9.14 -6.25 -9.85
N LEU A 128 -8.41 -5.18 -9.52
CA LEU A 128 -8.99 -4.05 -8.80
C LEU A 128 -10.11 -3.34 -9.59
N ARG A 129 -9.97 -3.26 -10.92
CA ARG A 129 -11.01 -2.73 -11.81
C ARG A 129 -12.27 -3.60 -11.75
N GLU A 130 -12.15 -4.91 -11.87
CA GLU A 130 -13.25 -5.88 -11.77
C GLU A 130 -13.96 -5.83 -10.41
N ARG A 131 -13.19 -5.61 -9.33
CA ARG A 131 -13.75 -5.44 -7.98
C ARG A 131 -14.48 -4.10 -7.81
N GLY A 132 -14.40 -3.16 -8.75
CA GLY A 132 -15.06 -1.85 -8.67
C GLY A 132 -14.32 -0.83 -7.81
N VAL A 133 -13.03 -1.05 -7.51
CA VAL A 133 -12.20 -0.06 -6.80
C VAL A 133 -12.12 1.20 -7.63
N ARG A 134 -12.29 2.37 -7.01
CA ARG A 134 -12.32 3.67 -7.70
C ARG A 134 -10.92 4.18 -8.00
N VAL A 135 -10.03 4.11 -7.01
CA VAL A 135 -8.68 4.70 -7.10
C VAL A 135 -7.66 3.71 -6.56
N LEU A 136 -6.59 3.51 -7.30
CA LEU A 136 -5.36 2.89 -6.82
C LEU A 136 -4.27 3.96 -6.69
N VAL A 137 -3.61 4.00 -5.54
CA VAL A 137 -2.42 4.80 -5.26
C VAL A 137 -1.27 3.88 -4.93
N THR A 138 -0.14 4.02 -5.63
CA THR A 138 1.10 3.33 -5.26
C THR A 138 2.11 4.29 -4.66
N THR A 139 2.75 3.92 -3.55
CA THR A 139 3.77 4.75 -2.88
C THR A 139 5.07 4.84 -3.67
N THR A 140 5.36 3.85 -4.51
CA THR A 140 6.49 3.84 -5.44
C THR A 140 6.00 4.13 -6.87
N PRO A 141 6.85 4.74 -7.73
CA PRO A 141 6.46 5.07 -9.10
C PRO A 141 6.15 3.82 -9.92
N GLU A 142 5.52 4.03 -11.08
CA GLU A 142 5.44 3.04 -12.14
C GLU A 142 6.73 3.06 -12.98
N LEU A 143 7.31 1.89 -13.20
CA LEU A 143 8.43 1.66 -14.10
C LEU A 143 8.08 0.44 -14.97
N ASP A 144 7.92 0.65 -16.27
CA ASP A 144 7.53 -0.38 -17.25
C ASP A 144 6.27 -1.18 -16.87
N GLY A 145 5.19 -0.49 -16.50
CA GLY A 145 3.91 -1.13 -16.22
C GLY A 145 3.77 -1.74 -14.82
N ARG A 146 4.80 -1.67 -13.96
CA ARG A 146 4.76 -2.18 -12.58
C ARG A 146 5.35 -1.21 -11.56
N SER A 147 4.99 -1.40 -10.30
CA SER A 147 5.62 -0.70 -9.18
C SER A 147 6.58 -1.63 -8.45
N PHE A 148 7.74 -1.11 -8.06
CA PHE A 148 8.81 -1.87 -7.42
C PHE A 148 8.84 -1.63 -5.91
N GLY A 149 9.31 -2.63 -5.15
CA GLY A 149 9.42 -2.49 -3.70
C GLY A 149 10.39 -1.37 -3.28
N THR A 150 10.21 -0.87 -2.06
CA THR A 150 11.07 0.19 -1.50
C THR A 150 12.55 -0.20 -1.48
N ASN A 151 12.86 -1.48 -1.27
CA ASN A 151 14.22 -2.01 -1.31
C ASN A 151 14.92 -1.82 -2.67
N VAL A 152 14.18 -1.99 -3.78
CA VAL A 152 14.72 -1.78 -5.13
C VAL A 152 14.97 -0.30 -5.36
N LEU A 153 14.01 0.54 -4.98
CA LEU A 153 14.16 1.99 -5.10
C LEU A 153 15.34 2.49 -4.26
N GLU A 154 15.48 2.01 -3.03
CA GLU A 154 16.60 2.31 -2.15
C GLU A 154 17.94 1.93 -2.79
N GLY A 155 18.04 0.72 -3.36
CA GLY A 155 19.24 0.28 -4.08
C GLY A 155 19.61 1.21 -5.24
N VAL A 156 18.61 1.67 -6.00
CA VAL A 156 18.82 2.66 -7.07
C VAL A 156 19.30 3.99 -6.50
N LEU A 157 18.67 4.50 -5.43
CA LEU A 157 19.05 5.77 -4.81
C LEU A 157 20.48 5.74 -4.26
N ILE A 158 20.85 4.67 -3.55
CA ILE A 158 22.21 4.47 -3.02
C ILE A 158 23.22 4.41 -4.17
N SER A 159 22.90 3.69 -5.24
CA SER A 159 23.79 3.58 -6.41
C SER A 159 24.03 4.94 -7.09
N LEU A 160 23.03 5.82 -7.09
CA LEU A 160 23.11 7.17 -7.67
C LEU A 160 23.82 8.18 -6.77
N LEU A 161 23.90 7.93 -5.45
CA LEU A 161 24.53 8.86 -4.50
C LEU A 161 26.05 8.93 -4.63
N ALA A 162 26.68 7.92 -5.23
CA ALA A 162 28.14 7.80 -5.36
C ALA A 162 28.87 7.99 -4.00
N LYS A 163 28.23 7.57 -2.91
CA LYS A 163 28.75 7.56 -1.54
C LYS A 163 28.97 6.13 -1.07
N LYS A 164 29.84 5.94 -0.08
CA LYS A 164 29.85 4.67 0.64
C LYS A 164 28.57 4.53 1.45
N VAL A 165 28.08 3.30 1.60
CA VAL A 165 26.78 3.02 2.24
C VAL A 165 26.73 3.52 3.68
N ASP A 166 27.83 3.41 4.42
CA ASP A 166 28.00 3.88 5.79
C ASP A 166 28.04 5.42 5.93
N GLU A 167 28.18 6.15 4.82
CA GLU A 167 28.19 7.61 4.77
C GLU A 167 26.85 8.20 4.29
N VAL A 168 25.89 7.36 3.88
CA VAL A 168 24.57 7.78 3.41
C VAL A 168 23.71 8.25 4.59
N LYS A 169 23.13 9.44 4.48
CA LYS A 169 22.24 10.02 5.50
C LYS A 169 20.79 10.15 5.00
N PRO A 170 19.78 10.22 5.87
CA PRO A 170 18.38 10.43 5.49
C PRO A 170 18.18 11.62 4.52
N GLU A 171 18.92 12.70 4.69
CA GLU A 171 18.82 13.89 3.84
C GLU A 171 19.32 13.65 2.41
N ASP A 172 20.25 12.69 2.22
CA ASP A 172 20.72 12.31 0.90
C ASP A 172 19.62 11.65 0.06
N TYR A 173 18.78 10.82 0.70
CA TYR A 173 17.62 10.24 0.04
C TYR A 173 16.66 11.31 -0.43
N ASN A 174 16.31 12.27 0.43
CA ASN A 174 15.38 13.36 0.07
C ASN A 174 15.90 14.14 -1.15
N ARG A 175 17.19 14.47 -1.18
CA ARG A 175 17.81 15.18 -2.30
C ARG A 175 17.71 14.41 -3.62
N VAL A 176 17.91 13.09 -3.61
CA VAL A 176 17.80 12.28 -4.83
C VAL A 176 16.35 12.07 -5.23
N LEU A 177 15.45 11.82 -4.27
CA LEU A 177 14.01 11.70 -4.50
C LEU A 177 13.44 12.96 -5.17
N GLU A 178 13.82 14.15 -4.68
CA GLU A 178 13.46 15.44 -5.27
C GLU A 178 13.99 15.60 -6.70
N LYS A 179 15.27 15.29 -6.92
CA LYS A 179 15.89 15.37 -8.26
C LYS A 179 15.23 14.43 -9.26
N MET A 180 14.90 13.20 -8.84
CA MET A 180 14.25 12.21 -9.69
C MET A 180 12.76 12.52 -9.89
N GLN A 181 12.19 13.49 -9.17
CA GLN A 181 10.78 13.86 -9.21
C GLN A 181 9.86 12.65 -9.06
N LEU A 182 10.24 11.72 -8.19
CA LEU A 182 9.50 10.48 -7.98
C LEU A 182 8.14 10.82 -7.38
N LYS A 183 7.09 10.52 -8.15
CA LYS A 183 5.71 10.76 -7.75
C LYS A 183 5.00 9.43 -7.52
N PRO A 184 4.07 9.37 -6.56
CA PRO A 184 3.19 8.22 -6.44
C PRO A 184 2.38 8.06 -7.73
N ARG A 185 2.08 6.82 -8.10
CA ARG A 185 1.15 6.55 -9.20
C ARG A 185 -0.27 6.69 -8.68
N ILE A 186 -1.12 7.44 -9.37
CA ILE A 186 -2.55 7.52 -9.08
C ILE A 186 -3.31 7.05 -10.31
N VAL A 187 -4.11 6.00 -10.17
CA VAL A 187 -4.90 5.41 -11.25
C VAL A 187 -6.38 5.45 -10.87
N TYR A 188 -7.17 6.13 -11.68
CA TYR A 188 -8.63 6.09 -11.61
C TYR A 188 -9.11 4.89 -12.42
N LEU A 189 -9.59 3.86 -11.72
CA LEU A 189 -9.86 2.55 -12.33
C LEU A 189 -11.25 2.46 -12.98
N GLN A 190 -12.19 3.31 -12.54
CA GLN A 190 -13.58 3.34 -13.00
C GLN A 190 -13.91 4.55 -13.90
N GLU A 191 -12.95 5.46 -14.12
CA GLU A 191 -13.13 6.55 -15.08
C GLU A 191 -12.73 6.03 -16.47
N GLU A 192 -13.57 6.23 -17.48
CA GLU A 192 -13.26 5.83 -18.85
C GLU A 192 -11.98 6.56 -19.32
N LYS A 193 -11.09 5.83 -20.01
CA LYS A 193 -10.06 6.47 -20.82
C LYS A 193 -10.78 7.34 -21.84
N LYS A 194 -10.78 8.67 -21.66
CA LYS A 194 -10.99 9.56 -22.80
C LYS A 194 -9.95 9.13 -23.84
N PRO A 195 -10.34 8.70 -25.06
CA PRO A 195 -9.36 8.50 -26.10
C PRO A 195 -8.57 9.80 -26.22
N LEU A 196 -7.24 9.72 -26.23
CA LEU A 196 -6.43 10.87 -26.62
C LEU A 196 -6.99 11.30 -27.97
N GLY A 197 -7.60 12.48 -28.02
CA GLY A 197 -7.97 13.10 -29.29
C GLY A 197 -6.74 13.08 -30.18
N ASP A 198 -6.95 12.76 -31.46
CA ASP A 198 -5.92 12.73 -32.48
C ASP A 198 -4.93 13.91 -32.29
N PRO A 199 -3.63 13.66 -32.01
CA PRO A 199 -2.63 14.71 -31.84
C PRO A 199 -2.56 15.66 -33.04
N LEU A 200 -3.02 15.22 -34.22
CA LEU A 200 -3.06 16.02 -35.46
C LEU A 200 -4.29 16.93 -35.57
N SER A 201 -5.28 16.82 -34.68
CA SER A 201 -6.45 17.71 -34.68
C SER A 201 -6.17 19.10 -34.09
N LEU A 202 -5.05 19.27 -33.39
CA LEU A 202 -4.59 20.56 -32.83
C LEU A 202 -3.68 21.36 -33.78
N ALA A 203 -3.45 20.85 -35.00
CA ALA A 203 -2.61 21.48 -36.02
C ALA A 203 -3.39 21.93 -37.27
N LYS A 204 -4.71 22.20 -37.14
CA LYS A 204 -5.53 22.84 -38.18
C LYS A 204 -6.15 24.13 -37.67
#